data_AF-H2Q473-F1
#
_entry.id   AF-H2Q473-F1
#
_cell.length_a   1.000
_cell.length_b   1.000
_cell.length_c   1.000
_cell.angle_alpha   90.00
_cell.angle_beta   90.00
_cell.angle_gamma   90.00
#
_symmetry.space_group_name_H-M   'P 1'
#
loop_
_entity.id
_entity.type
_entity.pdbx_description
1 polymer ?
#
loop_
_entity_poly.entity_id
_entity_poly.type
_entity_poly.pdbx_seq_one_letter_code
_entity_poly.pdbx_strand_id
1 'polypeptide(L)'
;MASDSGNQGTLCTLEFAVQMTCQSCVDAVRKSLQGVAGVLDVEVHLEDQMVLVHTTLPSQEVQALLEGTGRQAVLKGMGSGQLQNLGAAVAILGGSGTVQGVVRFLQLTPERCLIEGTIDGLEPGLHGLHVHQYGDLTNNCNSCGNHFNPDGASHGGPQDSDRHRGDLGNVRADADGRAIFRMEDEQLKVWDVIGRSLIIDEGEDDLGRGGHPLSKITGNSGERLACGIIARSAGLFQNPKQICSCDGLTIWEERGRPIAGKGRKESAQPPAHL
;
A
#
# COMPACT_ATOMS: atom_id res chain seq x y z
N MET A 1 -0.21 34.84 -4.72
CA MET A 1 1.15 34.36 -5.03
C MET A 1 1.16 32.89 -4.69
N ALA A 2 1.06 32.03 -5.70
CA ALA A 2 1.02 30.58 -5.52
C ALA A 2 2.44 30.11 -5.17
N SER A 3 2.63 29.61 -3.95
CA SER A 3 3.85 28.92 -3.55
C SER A 3 3.81 27.51 -4.15
N ASP A 4 4.64 27.31 -5.17
CA ASP A 4 5.01 26.00 -5.71
C ASP A 4 5.78 25.22 -4.64
N SER A 5 5.06 24.51 -3.77
CA SER A 5 5.65 23.59 -2.80
C SER A 5 5.88 22.26 -3.51
N GLY A 6 7.02 22.14 -4.18
CA GLY A 6 7.51 20.88 -4.72
C GLY A 6 7.56 19.84 -3.60
N ASN A 7 6.64 18.87 -3.66
CA ASN A 7 6.55 17.77 -2.71
C ASN A 7 7.74 16.82 -2.97
N GLN A 8 8.91 17.13 -2.41
CA GLN A 8 10.03 16.20 -2.38
C GLN A 8 9.73 15.13 -1.33
N GLY A 9 8.98 14.09 -1.72
CA GLY A 9 8.72 12.95 -0.85
C GLY A 9 10.02 12.30 -0.36
N THR A 10 10.02 11.67 0.82
CA THR A 10 11.25 11.07 1.34
C THR A 10 11.75 9.94 0.46
N LEU A 11 13.07 9.90 0.25
CA LEU A 11 13.76 8.90 -0.55
C LEU A 11 13.64 7.51 0.08
N CYS A 12 13.26 6.52 -0.73
CA CYS A 12 13.32 5.11 -0.39
C CYS A 12 14.10 4.31 -1.45
N THR A 13 14.53 3.12 -1.07
CA THR A 13 15.14 2.14 -1.97
C THR A 13 14.15 1.02 -2.22
N LEU A 14 13.88 0.73 -3.50
CA LEU A 14 13.02 -0.34 -3.95
C LEU A 14 13.86 -1.43 -4.60
N GLU A 15 13.66 -2.68 -4.20
CA GLU A 15 14.30 -3.85 -4.80
C GLU A 15 13.30 -4.58 -5.68
N PHE A 16 13.57 -4.67 -6.98
CA PHE A 16 12.77 -5.41 -7.94
C PHE A 16 13.55 -6.61 -8.48
N ALA A 17 12.88 -7.75 -8.61
CA ALA A 17 13.30 -8.83 -9.49
C ALA A 17 12.72 -8.56 -10.88
N VAL A 18 13.57 -8.43 -11.90
CA VAL A 18 13.17 -8.14 -13.27
C VAL A 18 13.76 -9.18 -14.19
N GLN A 19 12.92 -9.85 -14.98
CA GLN A 19 13.39 -10.90 -15.89
C GLN A 19 14.29 -10.30 -16.98
N MET A 20 15.61 -10.53 -16.86
CA MET A 20 16.62 -10.05 -17.80
C MET A 20 17.63 -11.15 -18.10
N THR A 21 17.92 -11.36 -19.38
CA THR A 21 18.79 -12.45 -19.86
C THR A 21 19.99 -11.94 -20.64
N CYS A 22 20.11 -10.62 -20.83
CA CYS A 22 20.99 -10.03 -21.83
C CYS A 22 21.46 -8.63 -21.43
N GLN A 23 22.61 -8.18 -21.93
CA GLN A 23 23.11 -6.83 -21.65
C GLN A 23 22.20 -5.73 -22.22
N SER A 24 21.62 -5.93 -23.41
CA SER A 24 20.65 -4.99 -23.97
C SER A 24 19.36 -4.91 -23.14
N CYS A 25 19.06 -5.93 -22.34
CA CYS A 25 17.96 -5.94 -21.39
C CYS A 25 18.25 -5.00 -20.22
N VAL A 26 19.49 -5.02 -19.70
CA VAL A 26 19.97 -4.09 -18.67
C VAL A 26 19.91 -2.65 -19.17
N ASP A 27 20.37 -2.41 -20.40
CA ASP A 27 20.38 -1.06 -20.98
C ASP A 27 18.96 -0.52 -21.17
N ALA A 28 18.01 -1.37 -21.57
CA ALA A 28 16.60 -1.00 -21.71
C ALA A 28 15.97 -0.65 -20.35
N VAL A 29 16.23 -1.45 -19.32
CA VAL A 29 15.78 -1.18 -17.94
C VAL A 29 16.36 0.13 -17.42
N ARG A 30 17.68 0.33 -17.53
CA ARG A 30 18.33 1.58 -17.10
C ARG A 30 17.74 2.78 -17.83
N LYS A 31 17.55 2.69 -19.15
CA LYS A 31 16.97 3.75 -19.96
C LYS A 31 15.53 4.09 -19.59
N SER A 32 14.74 3.12 -19.13
CA SER A 32 13.34 3.34 -18.73
C SER A 32 13.20 4.20 -17.47
N LEU A 33 14.22 4.18 -16.59
CA LEU A 33 14.21 4.91 -15.32
C LEU A 33 15.13 6.14 -15.31
N GLN A 34 16.13 6.18 -16.21
CA GLN A 34 17.09 7.27 -16.26
C GLN A 34 16.43 8.57 -16.77
N GLY A 35 16.52 9.64 -15.97
CA GLY A 35 15.94 10.94 -16.28
C GLY A 35 14.45 11.07 -15.96
N VAL A 36 13.85 10.06 -15.34
CA VAL A 36 12.49 10.15 -14.78
C VAL A 36 12.52 11.02 -13.54
N ALA A 37 11.61 11.99 -13.44
CA ALA A 37 11.50 12.87 -12.28
C ALA A 37 11.22 12.05 -11.02
N GLY A 38 11.99 12.26 -9.94
CA GLY A 38 11.85 11.51 -8.68
C GLY A 38 12.63 10.20 -8.62
N VAL A 39 13.32 9.78 -9.69
CA VAL A 39 14.31 8.70 -9.65
C VAL A 39 15.71 9.32 -9.52
N LEU A 40 16.42 9.01 -8.44
CA LEU A 40 17.76 9.55 -8.17
C LEU A 40 18.86 8.64 -8.70
N ASP A 41 18.73 7.34 -8.45
CA ASP A 41 19.77 6.37 -8.78
C ASP A 41 19.16 5.00 -9.11
N VAL A 42 19.84 4.25 -9.97
CA VAL A 42 19.38 2.96 -10.49
C VAL A 42 20.57 2.01 -10.61
N GLU A 43 20.58 0.98 -9.78
CA GLU A 43 21.55 -0.10 -9.83
C GLU A 43 20.91 -1.34 -10.45
N VAL A 44 21.56 -1.95 -11.44
CA VAL A 44 21.03 -3.13 -12.14
C VAL A 44 22.07 -4.24 -12.07
N HIS A 45 21.66 -5.38 -11.54
CA HIS A 45 22.49 -6.56 -11.34
C HIS A 45 21.96 -7.70 -12.21
N LEU A 46 22.62 -7.94 -13.34
CA LEU A 46 22.19 -8.96 -14.31
C LEU A 46 22.29 -10.38 -13.74
N GLU A 47 23.33 -10.67 -12.94
CA GLU A 47 23.56 -11.98 -12.33
C GLU A 47 22.42 -12.39 -11.39
N ASP A 48 21.92 -11.41 -10.63
CA ASP A 48 20.82 -11.60 -9.66
C ASP A 48 19.44 -11.33 -10.25
N GLN A 49 19.36 -10.89 -11.52
CA GLN A 49 18.14 -10.38 -12.16
C GLN A 49 17.44 -9.32 -11.31
N MET A 50 18.23 -8.42 -10.72
CA MET A 50 17.80 -7.47 -9.70
C MET A 50 17.96 -6.02 -10.16
N VAL A 51 17.03 -5.17 -9.77
CA VAL A 51 17.07 -3.72 -9.97
C VAL A 51 16.82 -3.03 -8.63
N LEU A 52 17.77 -2.21 -8.18
CA LEU A 52 17.60 -1.31 -7.04
C LEU A 52 17.30 0.08 -7.57
N VAL A 53 16.24 0.70 -7.06
CA VAL A 53 15.81 2.04 -7.47
C VAL A 53 15.74 2.94 -6.25
N HIS A 54 16.53 4.01 -6.25
CA HIS A 54 16.48 5.08 -5.25
C HIS A 54 15.52 6.15 -5.74
N THR A 55 14.35 6.26 -5.10
CA THR A 55 13.26 7.10 -5.62
C THR A 55 12.37 7.73 -4.56
N THR A 56 11.73 8.83 -4.93
CA THR A 56 10.61 9.45 -4.22
C THR A 56 9.25 9.07 -4.81
N LEU A 57 9.23 8.27 -5.89
CA LEU A 57 8.01 7.81 -6.57
C LEU A 57 7.40 6.59 -5.87
N PRO A 58 6.06 6.42 -5.95
CA PRO A 58 5.40 5.22 -5.48
C PRO A 58 5.96 3.96 -6.13
N SER A 59 6.08 2.86 -5.37
CA SER A 59 6.56 1.58 -5.92
C SER A 59 5.78 1.10 -7.14
N GLN A 60 4.48 1.39 -7.21
CA GLN A 60 3.63 1.02 -8.34
C GLN A 60 3.97 1.77 -9.63
N GLU A 61 4.38 3.03 -9.55
CA GLU A 61 4.79 3.81 -10.71
C GLU A 61 6.13 3.31 -11.26
N VAL A 62 7.08 2.99 -10.37
CA VAL A 62 8.36 2.39 -10.77
C VAL A 62 8.16 1.02 -11.39
N GLN A 63 7.28 0.19 -10.81
CA GLN A 63 6.94 -1.11 -11.40
C GLN A 63 6.34 -0.95 -12.80
N ALA A 64 5.43 0.01 -12.98
CA ALA A 64 4.84 0.31 -14.28
C ALA A 64 5.86 0.74 -15.34
N LEU A 65 6.87 1.52 -14.97
CA LEU A 65 7.96 1.95 -15.86
C LEU A 65 8.84 0.77 -16.28
N LEU A 66 9.18 -0.11 -15.33
CA LEU A 66 9.94 -1.33 -15.61
C LEU A 66 9.18 -2.28 -16.54
N GLU A 67 7.89 -2.48 -16.27
CA GLU A 67 6.99 -3.30 -17.09
C GLU A 67 6.74 -2.70 -18.47
N GLY A 68 6.81 -1.38 -18.62
CA GLY A 68 6.74 -0.68 -19.90
C GLY A 68 7.85 -1.11 -20.88
N THR A 69 8.91 -1.74 -20.39
CA THR A 69 9.97 -2.33 -21.23
C THR A 69 9.61 -3.70 -21.82
N GLY A 70 8.42 -4.24 -21.49
CA GLY A 70 7.96 -5.58 -21.87
C GLY A 70 8.50 -6.71 -20.98
N ARG A 71 9.04 -6.38 -19.80
CA ARG A 71 9.59 -7.33 -18.83
C ARG A 71 8.73 -7.39 -17.59
N GLN A 72 8.53 -8.57 -17.04
CA GLN A 72 7.88 -8.71 -15.74
C GLN A 72 8.80 -8.19 -14.63
N ALA A 73 8.25 -7.34 -13.76
CA ALA A 73 8.96 -6.78 -12.61
C ALA A 73 8.17 -7.10 -11.33
N VAL A 74 8.84 -7.65 -10.32
CA VAL A 74 8.21 -8.01 -9.04
C VAL A 74 8.95 -7.29 -7.92
N LEU A 75 8.24 -6.53 -7.10
CA LEU A 75 8.83 -5.91 -5.90
C LEU A 75 9.19 -6.98 -4.87
N LYS A 76 10.47 -7.04 -4.52
CA LYS A 76 11.08 -8.04 -3.63
C LYS A 76 11.29 -7.51 -2.23
N GLY A 77 11.63 -6.24 -2.11
CA GLY A 77 11.97 -5.60 -0.85
C GLY A 77 11.89 -4.07 -0.93
N MET A 78 11.74 -3.44 0.23
CA MET A 78 11.82 -1.99 0.37
C MET A 78 12.65 -1.63 1.60
N GLY A 79 13.41 -0.54 1.51
CA GLY A 79 14.25 -0.05 2.59
C GLY A 79 14.43 1.46 2.55
N SER A 80 14.95 2.02 3.64
CA SER A 80 15.49 3.38 3.60
C SER A 80 16.88 3.34 2.96
N GLY A 81 17.38 4.47 2.45
CA GLY A 81 18.72 4.57 1.84
C GLY A 81 19.90 4.29 2.80
N GLN A 82 19.64 3.85 4.04
CA GLN A 82 20.62 3.37 5.00
C GLN A 82 20.51 1.84 5.11
N LEU A 83 21.66 1.17 5.28
CA LEU A 83 21.83 -0.29 5.35
C LEU A 83 21.05 -1.04 6.46
N GLN A 84 20.14 -0.38 7.18
CA GLN A 84 19.34 -0.98 8.25
C GLN A 84 17.87 -1.03 7.87
N ASN A 85 17.33 -2.25 7.74
CA ASN A 85 15.90 -2.48 7.58
C ASN A 85 15.18 -2.23 8.91
N LEU A 86 14.60 -1.04 9.09
CA LEU A 86 13.87 -0.67 10.32
C LEU A 86 12.45 -1.29 10.39
N GLY A 87 11.93 -1.77 9.27
CA GLY A 87 10.66 -2.49 9.20
C GLY A 87 9.92 -2.22 7.90
N ALA A 88 9.38 -3.27 7.30
CA ALA A 88 8.54 -3.18 6.10
C ALA A 88 7.26 -4.02 6.29
N ALA A 89 6.15 -3.49 5.81
CA ALA A 89 4.85 -4.16 5.86
C ALA A 89 4.00 -3.86 4.62
N VAL A 90 2.98 -4.68 4.43
CA VAL A 90 2.02 -4.56 3.33
C VAL A 90 0.62 -4.95 3.82
N ALA A 91 -0.39 -4.18 3.42
CA ALA A 91 -1.79 -4.51 3.57
C ALA A 91 -2.40 -4.64 2.17
N ILE A 92 -3.00 -5.80 1.90
CA ILE A 92 -3.79 -6.02 0.69
C ILE A 92 -5.25 -5.81 1.08
N LEU A 93 -5.84 -4.74 0.57
CA LEU A 93 -7.23 -4.38 0.84
C LEU A 93 -8.14 -5.17 -0.09
N GLY A 94 -9.14 -5.82 0.48
CA GLY A 94 -10.24 -6.45 -0.24
C GLY A 94 -11.51 -6.48 0.60
N GLY A 95 -12.63 -6.79 -0.04
CA GLY A 95 -13.94 -6.83 0.61
C GLY A 95 -14.99 -7.49 -0.27
N SER A 96 -16.26 -7.34 0.09
CA SER A 96 -17.40 -7.85 -0.68
C SER A 96 -17.70 -7.05 -1.94
N GLY A 97 -17.21 -5.80 -2.02
CA GLY A 97 -17.42 -4.88 -3.14
C GLY A 97 -16.35 -4.96 -4.23
N THR A 98 -16.25 -3.89 -5.02
CA THR A 98 -15.26 -3.72 -6.10
C THR A 98 -13.94 -3.13 -5.62
N VAL A 99 -13.90 -2.60 -4.38
CA VAL A 99 -12.73 -1.94 -3.82
C VAL A 99 -11.64 -2.96 -3.53
N GLN A 100 -10.46 -2.70 -4.09
CA GLN A 100 -9.26 -3.48 -3.88
C GLN A 100 -8.04 -2.57 -3.94
N GLY A 101 -6.98 -2.93 -3.23
CA GLY A 101 -5.78 -2.11 -3.24
C GLY A 101 -4.61 -2.74 -2.52
N VAL A 102 -3.43 -2.15 -2.70
CA VAL A 102 -2.22 -2.54 -1.99
C VAL A 102 -1.63 -1.29 -1.36
N VAL A 103 -1.43 -1.34 -0.05
CA VAL A 103 -0.79 -0.27 0.73
C VAL A 103 0.42 -0.85 1.40
N ARG A 104 1.54 -0.15 1.30
CA ARG A 104 2.84 -0.55 1.83
C ARG A 104 3.28 0.43 2.89
N PHE A 105 3.97 -0.12 3.88
CA PHE A 105 4.52 0.61 5.01
C PHE A 105 6.02 0.38 5.04
N LEU A 106 6.78 1.44 5.22
CA LEU A 106 8.21 1.40 5.35
C LEU A 106 8.64 2.31 6.51
N GLN A 107 9.27 1.75 7.52
CA GLN A 107 9.86 2.56 8.56
C GLN A 107 11.15 3.22 8.03
N LEU A 108 11.11 4.53 7.82
CA LEU A 108 12.25 5.30 7.30
C LEU A 108 13.26 5.60 8.40
N THR A 109 12.75 6.02 9.56
CA THR A 109 13.50 6.27 10.80
C THR A 109 12.69 5.77 11.99
N PRO A 110 13.27 5.63 13.19
CA PRO A 110 12.51 5.21 14.37
C PRO A 110 11.25 6.05 14.69
N GLU A 111 11.22 7.30 14.21
CA GLU A 111 10.12 8.27 14.43
C GLU A 111 9.36 8.63 13.15
N ARG A 112 9.58 7.92 12.03
CA ARG A 112 8.88 8.21 10.78
C ARG A 112 8.58 6.98 9.94
N CYS A 113 7.31 6.79 9.64
CA CYS A 113 6.79 5.73 8.79
C CYS A 113 6.30 6.33 7.47
N LEU A 114 6.81 5.81 6.36
CA LEU A 114 6.27 6.06 5.02
C LEU A 114 5.13 5.09 4.75
N ILE A 115 4.01 5.63 4.28
CA ILE A 115 2.83 4.89 3.88
C ILE A 115 2.55 5.27 2.43
N GLU A 116 2.55 4.28 1.54
CA GLU A 116 2.24 4.50 0.13
C GLU A 116 1.30 3.42 -0.37
N GLY A 117 0.39 3.79 -1.27
CA GLY A 117 -0.60 2.83 -1.73
C GLY A 117 -1.33 3.24 -2.99
N THR A 118 -2.00 2.24 -3.55
CA THR A 118 -2.96 2.38 -4.64
C THR A 118 -4.22 1.61 -4.25
N ILE A 119 -5.38 2.26 -4.39
CA ILE A 119 -6.69 1.65 -4.17
C ILE A 119 -7.55 1.97 -5.39
N ASP A 120 -8.14 0.94 -5.99
CA ASP A 120 -9.02 1.05 -7.15
C ASP A 120 -10.47 0.68 -6.78
N GLY A 121 -11.42 1.18 -7.56
CA GLY A 121 -12.84 0.84 -7.44
C GLY A 121 -13.60 1.64 -6.38
N LEU A 122 -13.05 2.78 -5.96
CA LEU A 122 -13.69 3.76 -5.08
C LEU A 122 -14.62 4.69 -5.89
N GLU A 123 -15.55 5.34 -5.19
CA GLU A 123 -16.27 6.47 -5.78
C GLU A 123 -15.33 7.70 -5.88
N PRO A 124 -15.46 8.58 -6.89
CA PRO A 124 -14.62 9.78 -6.97
C PRO A 124 -14.86 10.70 -5.76
N GLY A 125 -13.81 11.00 -4.99
CA GLY A 125 -13.98 11.78 -3.77
C GLY A 125 -12.90 11.56 -2.72
N LEU A 126 -13.20 11.99 -1.49
CA LEU A 126 -12.37 11.75 -0.32
C LEU A 126 -12.90 10.54 0.44
N HIS A 127 -11.98 9.68 0.86
CA HIS A 127 -12.26 8.48 1.64
C HIS A 127 -11.36 8.43 2.87
N GLY A 128 -11.94 8.17 4.04
CA GLY A 128 -11.21 7.95 5.28
C GLY A 128 -10.35 6.70 5.22
N LEU A 129 -9.10 6.79 5.70
CA LEU A 129 -8.16 5.67 5.77
C LEU A 129 -7.65 5.52 7.20
N HIS A 130 -7.83 4.34 7.80
CA HIS A 130 -7.49 4.13 9.21
C HIS A 130 -6.86 2.76 9.48
N VAL A 131 -5.93 2.72 10.42
CA VAL A 131 -5.47 1.47 11.03
C VAL A 131 -6.41 1.11 12.17
N HIS A 132 -6.98 -0.09 12.13
CA HIS A 132 -7.88 -0.61 13.15
C HIS A 132 -7.16 -1.57 14.11
N GLN A 133 -7.74 -1.76 15.29
CA GLN A 133 -7.09 -2.46 16.40
C GLN A 133 -6.77 -3.93 16.09
N TYR A 134 -7.64 -4.65 15.38
CA TYR A 134 -7.52 -6.09 15.16
C TYR A 134 -7.37 -6.45 13.68
N GLY A 135 -6.53 -7.42 13.37
CA GLY A 135 -6.47 -8.08 12.06
C GLY A 135 -7.45 -9.24 11.93
N ASP A 136 -8.70 -9.06 12.39
CA ASP A 136 -9.73 -10.09 12.31
C ASP A 136 -10.66 -9.83 11.13
N LEU A 137 -10.57 -10.69 10.11
CA LEU A 137 -11.36 -10.63 8.87
C LEU A 137 -12.50 -11.66 8.84
N THR A 138 -12.84 -12.30 9.97
CA THR A 138 -13.89 -13.34 10.02
C THR A 138 -15.28 -12.83 9.68
N ASN A 139 -15.54 -11.54 9.91
CA ASN A 139 -16.77 -10.85 9.52
C ASN A 139 -16.46 -9.63 8.65
N ASN A 140 -15.68 -9.84 7.58
CA ASN A 140 -15.15 -8.77 6.73
C ASN A 140 -14.48 -7.69 7.60
N CYS A 141 -14.76 -6.41 7.33
CA CYS A 141 -14.15 -5.28 8.01
C CYS A 141 -14.79 -4.98 9.38
N ASN A 142 -15.90 -5.64 9.73
CA ASN A 142 -16.66 -5.37 10.95
C ASN A 142 -16.01 -5.99 12.20
N SER A 143 -15.26 -7.09 12.04
CA SER A 143 -14.52 -7.74 13.13
C SER A 143 -13.20 -7.06 13.49
N CYS A 144 -12.76 -6.05 12.72
CA CYS A 144 -11.47 -5.37 12.91
C CYS A 144 -11.40 -4.45 14.15
N GLY A 145 -12.52 -4.21 14.84
CA GLY A 145 -12.57 -3.33 16.02
C GLY A 145 -12.60 -1.84 15.65
N ASN A 146 -12.16 -0.99 16.59
CA ASN A 146 -12.09 0.47 16.45
C ASN A 146 -10.75 0.94 15.85
N HIS A 147 -10.60 2.25 15.63
CA HIS A 147 -9.32 2.85 15.26
C HIS A 147 -8.25 2.50 16.29
N PHE A 148 -7.02 2.27 15.81
CA PHE A 148 -5.91 1.92 16.66
C PHE A 148 -5.51 3.10 17.54
N ASN A 149 -5.89 3.04 18.82
CA ASN A 149 -5.71 4.10 19.80
C ASN A 149 -5.06 3.60 21.09
N PRO A 150 -3.75 3.32 21.10
CA PRO A 150 -3.06 2.85 22.31
C PRO A 150 -2.92 3.93 23.38
N ASP A 151 -2.96 5.22 23.00
CA ASP A 151 -2.71 6.35 23.91
C ASP A 151 -4.00 6.96 24.49
N GLY A 152 -5.18 6.46 24.08
CA GLY A 152 -6.47 6.94 24.57
C GLY A 152 -6.84 8.35 24.10
N ALA A 153 -6.32 8.77 22.95
CA ALA A 153 -6.59 10.06 22.31
C ALA A 153 -8.03 10.16 21.78
N SER A 154 -8.46 11.37 21.41
CA SER A 154 -9.69 11.57 20.62
C SER A 154 -9.39 11.41 19.12
N HIS A 155 -10.39 11.10 18.29
CA HIS A 155 -10.24 11.12 16.84
C HIS A 155 -9.81 12.50 16.33
N GLY A 156 -8.86 12.52 15.38
CA GLY A 156 -8.33 13.73 14.77
C GLY A 156 -7.79 13.50 13.36
N GLY A 157 -7.35 14.58 12.70
CA GLY A 157 -6.67 14.48 11.42
C GLY A 157 -5.16 14.26 11.60
N PRO A 158 -4.42 13.88 10.53
CA PRO A 158 -2.99 13.56 10.61
C PRO A 158 -2.09 14.73 11.07
N GLN A 159 -2.60 15.96 11.00
CA GLN A 159 -1.92 17.17 11.46
C GLN A 159 -2.15 17.48 12.95
N ASP A 160 -3.07 16.76 13.60
CA ASP A 160 -3.37 16.92 15.01
C ASP A 160 -2.42 16.03 15.83
N SER A 161 -1.85 16.58 16.91
CA SER A 161 -1.03 15.80 17.84
C SER A 161 -1.88 14.87 18.71
N ASP A 162 -3.09 15.32 19.07
CA ASP A 162 -4.11 14.53 19.75
C ASP A 162 -5.01 13.89 18.68
N ARG A 163 -4.65 12.67 18.30
CA ARG A 163 -5.38 11.82 17.36
C ARG A 163 -5.16 10.36 17.73
N HIS A 164 -5.99 9.45 17.24
CA HIS A 164 -5.63 8.04 17.33
C HIS A 164 -4.39 7.78 16.46
N ARG A 165 -3.50 6.89 16.90
CA ARG A 165 -2.33 6.51 16.07
C ARG A 165 -2.73 5.96 14.71
N GLY A 166 -3.90 5.33 14.61
CA GLY A 166 -4.42 4.81 13.36
C GLY A 166 -5.06 5.83 12.43
N ASP A 167 -5.20 7.10 12.83
CA ASP A 167 -5.87 8.12 12.01
C ASP A 167 -4.93 8.66 10.93
N LEU A 168 -5.11 8.24 9.67
CA LEU A 168 -4.30 8.69 8.52
C LEU A 168 -4.99 9.80 7.71
N GLY A 169 -6.22 10.16 8.07
CA GLY A 169 -7.03 11.17 7.40
C GLY A 169 -7.66 10.64 6.11
N ASN A 170 -7.68 11.46 5.07
CA ASN A 170 -8.36 11.16 3.82
C ASN A 170 -7.38 10.87 2.68
N VAL A 171 -7.75 9.92 1.81
CA VAL A 171 -7.17 9.74 0.48
C VAL A 171 -8.17 10.18 -0.58
N ARG A 172 -7.67 10.67 -1.73
CA ARG A 172 -8.51 11.16 -2.82
C ARG A 172 -8.53 10.15 -3.97
N ALA A 173 -9.71 9.65 -4.31
CA ALA A 173 -9.96 8.92 -5.53
C ALA A 173 -10.21 9.89 -6.70
N ASP A 174 -9.61 9.60 -7.85
CA ASP A 174 -9.81 10.35 -9.09
C ASP A 174 -11.13 9.98 -9.80
N ALA A 175 -11.33 10.52 -11.00
CA ALA A 175 -12.54 10.29 -11.78
C ALA A 175 -12.71 8.82 -12.23
N ASP A 176 -11.63 8.04 -12.25
CA ASP A 176 -11.64 6.62 -12.60
C ASP A 176 -11.80 5.73 -11.36
N GLY A 177 -11.98 6.34 -10.17
CA GLY A 177 -12.13 5.63 -8.91
C GLY A 177 -10.82 5.08 -8.36
N ARG A 178 -9.68 5.65 -8.78
CA ARG A 178 -8.33 5.26 -8.34
C ARG A 178 -7.77 6.31 -7.37
N ALA A 179 -7.32 5.86 -6.21
CA ALA A 179 -6.60 6.66 -5.23
C ALA A 179 -5.14 6.24 -5.20
N ILE A 180 -4.23 7.15 -5.57
CA ILE A 180 -2.78 6.99 -5.40
C ILE A 180 -2.33 7.98 -4.35
N PHE A 181 -1.64 7.50 -3.32
CA PHE A 181 -1.17 8.35 -2.24
C PHE A 181 0.19 7.90 -1.71
N ARG A 182 0.92 8.89 -1.19
CA ARG A 182 2.17 8.73 -0.46
C ARG A 182 2.17 9.74 0.66
N MET A 183 2.30 9.27 1.90
CA MET A 183 2.24 10.08 3.10
C MET A 183 3.23 9.59 4.15
N GLU A 184 3.61 10.47 5.07
CA GLU A 184 4.52 10.17 6.16
C GLU A 184 3.80 10.43 7.49
N ASP A 185 3.96 9.50 8.43
CA ASP A 185 3.36 9.57 9.77
C ASP A 185 4.46 9.41 10.82
N GLU A 186 4.47 10.30 11.82
CA GLU A 186 5.47 10.29 12.90
C GLU A 186 5.02 9.54 14.17
N GLN A 187 3.73 9.21 14.28
CA GLN A 187 3.18 8.43 15.41
C GLN A 187 3.05 6.94 15.07
N LEU A 188 2.72 6.62 13.82
CA LEU A 188 2.58 5.25 13.35
C LEU A 188 3.95 4.58 13.22
N LYS A 189 4.09 3.38 13.77
CA LYS A 189 5.33 2.59 13.70
C LYS A 189 5.02 1.20 13.17
N VAL A 190 5.79 0.72 12.19
CA VAL A 190 5.53 -0.56 11.50
C VAL A 190 5.40 -1.71 12.50
N TRP A 191 6.32 -1.82 13.46
CA TRP A 191 6.30 -2.90 14.47
C TRP A 191 5.09 -2.88 15.39
N ASP A 192 4.46 -1.72 15.62
CA ASP A 192 3.28 -1.58 16.46
C ASP A 192 1.99 -2.02 15.76
N VAL A 193 2.01 -2.08 14.43
CA VAL A 193 0.83 -2.33 13.58
C VAL A 193 0.85 -3.66 12.82
N ILE A 194 1.94 -4.42 12.86
CA ILE A 194 1.96 -5.79 12.31
C ILE A 194 0.84 -6.62 12.95
N GLY A 195 0.01 -7.24 12.11
CA GLY A 195 -1.12 -8.08 12.55
C GLY A 195 -2.40 -7.30 12.87
N ARG A 196 -2.38 -5.97 12.73
CA ARG A 196 -3.58 -5.13 12.74
C ARG A 196 -4.18 -5.04 11.34
N SER A 197 -5.26 -4.29 11.17
CA SER A 197 -5.89 -4.08 9.86
C SER A 197 -5.75 -2.63 9.40
N LEU A 198 -5.65 -2.45 8.09
CA LEU A 198 -5.87 -1.18 7.41
C LEU A 198 -7.24 -1.23 6.76
N ILE A 199 -8.02 -0.15 6.88
CA ILE A 199 -9.38 -0.04 6.36
C ILE A 199 -9.53 1.26 5.58
N ILE A 200 -10.25 1.18 4.46
CA ILE A 200 -10.72 2.33 3.68
C ILE A 200 -12.24 2.43 3.78
N ASP A 201 -12.73 3.63 4.08
CA ASP A 201 -14.14 3.89 4.35
C ASP A 201 -14.90 4.45 3.14
N GLU A 202 -16.23 4.49 3.25
CA GLU A 202 -17.16 4.90 2.20
C GLU A 202 -17.06 6.38 1.84
N GLY A 203 -16.84 7.23 2.84
CA GLY A 203 -16.87 8.67 2.68
C GLY A 203 -15.73 9.40 3.39
N GLU A 204 -15.85 10.72 3.39
CA GLU A 204 -14.86 11.63 3.95
C GLU A 204 -14.84 11.55 5.48
N ASP A 205 -13.63 11.40 6.03
CA ASP A 205 -13.35 11.62 7.45
C ASP A 205 -13.36 13.12 7.74
N ASP A 206 -14.24 13.56 8.64
CA ASP A 206 -14.39 14.96 9.07
C ASP A 206 -13.26 15.47 9.98
N LEU A 207 -12.28 14.64 10.27
CA LEU A 207 -11.09 14.88 11.08
C LEU A 207 -11.41 15.31 12.52
N GLY A 208 -12.56 14.89 13.03
CA GLY A 208 -13.06 15.27 14.35
C GLY A 208 -13.66 16.67 14.40
N ARG A 209 -14.01 17.26 13.26
CA ARG A 209 -14.44 18.67 13.12
C ARG A 209 -15.85 18.84 12.56
N GLY A 210 -16.54 17.74 12.24
CA GLY A 210 -17.89 17.77 11.65
C GLY A 210 -19.03 18.09 12.63
N GLY A 211 -18.79 18.07 13.94
CA GLY A 211 -19.83 18.32 14.95
C GLY A 211 -20.88 17.21 15.10
N HIS A 212 -20.65 16.05 14.47
CA HIS A 212 -21.47 14.85 14.61
C HIS A 212 -21.03 14.05 15.86
N PRO A 213 -21.91 13.28 16.53
CA PRO A 213 -21.52 12.43 17.65
C PRO A 213 -20.38 11.45 17.33
N LEU A 214 -20.28 11.02 16.07
CA LEU A 214 -19.22 10.12 15.61
C LEU A 214 -17.92 10.85 15.20
N SER A 215 -17.91 12.18 15.08
CA SER A 215 -16.73 12.95 14.65
C SER A 215 -15.53 12.67 15.55
N LYS A 216 -15.72 12.69 16.87
CA LYS A 216 -14.64 12.46 17.86
C LYS A 216 -14.26 10.99 18.08
N ILE A 217 -14.92 10.07 17.37
CA ILE A 217 -14.74 8.62 17.51
C ILE A 217 -14.19 7.99 16.22
N THR A 218 -14.73 8.38 15.07
CA THR A 218 -14.45 7.75 13.77
C THR A 218 -14.26 8.77 12.64
N GLY A 219 -14.49 10.05 12.89
CA GLY A 219 -14.53 11.04 11.81
C GLY A 219 -15.80 10.98 10.95
N ASN A 220 -16.78 10.15 11.31
CA ASN A 220 -18.05 10.03 10.59
C ASN A 220 -17.89 9.65 9.10
N SER A 221 -16.92 8.79 8.79
CA SER A 221 -16.51 8.37 7.45
C SER A 221 -17.41 7.30 6.78
N GLY A 222 -18.47 6.86 7.45
CA GLY A 222 -19.46 5.93 6.88
C GLY A 222 -19.10 4.46 7.02
N GLU A 223 -19.53 3.64 6.05
CA GLU A 223 -19.31 2.19 6.06
C GLU A 223 -17.87 1.82 5.68
N ARG A 224 -17.40 0.65 6.14
CA ARG A 224 -16.06 0.14 5.83
C ARG A 224 -16.08 -0.61 4.50
N LEU A 225 -15.43 -0.09 3.46
CA LEU A 225 -15.51 -0.65 2.10
C LEU A 225 -14.60 -1.86 1.91
N ALA A 226 -13.34 -1.74 2.32
CA ALA A 226 -12.34 -2.79 2.17
C ALA A 226 -11.32 -2.74 3.30
N CYS A 227 -10.77 -3.91 3.63
CA CYS A 227 -9.83 -4.06 4.72
C CYS A 227 -8.77 -5.10 4.40
N GLY A 228 -7.62 -4.99 5.06
CA GLY A 228 -6.50 -5.90 4.87
C GLY A 228 -5.65 -5.97 6.11
N ILE A 229 -5.17 -7.17 6.47
CA ILE A 229 -4.21 -7.32 7.56
C ILE A 229 -2.87 -6.71 7.14
N ILE A 230 -2.30 -5.88 8.00
CA ILE A 230 -0.96 -5.34 7.87
C ILE A 230 0.03 -6.48 8.15
N ALA A 231 0.50 -7.11 7.08
CA ALA A 231 1.41 -8.24 7.11
C ALA A 231 2.87 -7.80 7.00
N ARG A 232 3.78 -8.64 7.47
CA ARG A 232 5.23 -8.43 7.30
C ARG A 232 5.56 -8.48 5.80
N SER A 233 6.32 -7.50 5.33
CA SER A 233 6.94 -7.50 4.01
C SER A 233 8.45 -7.67 4.16
N ALA A 234 9.09 -8.21 3.13
CA ALA A 234 10.54 -8.27 3.11
C ALA A 234 11.14 -6.85 3.00
N GLY A 235 12.19 -6.59 3.79
CA GLY A 235 13.09 -5.48 3.54
C GLY A 235 14.06 -5.78 2.41
N LEU A 236 14.99 -4.85 2.13
CA LEU A 236 16.02 -5.06 1.11
C LEU A 236 16.84 -6.33 1.40
N PHE A 237 17.01 -7.14 0.36
CA PHE A 237 17.78 -8.39 0.31
C PHE A 237 17.28 -9.51 1.23
N GLN A 238 16.07 -9.38 1.80
CA GLN A 238 15.53 -10.35 2.76
C GLN A 238 14.71 -11.48 2.12
N ASN A 239 14.53 -11.47 0.79
CA ASN A 239 13.68 -12.44 0.10
C ASN A 239 14.38 -13.07 -1.12
N PRO A 240 15.19 -14.12 -0.95
CA PRO A 240 15.90 -14.78 -2.05
C PRO A 240 15.00 -15.62 -2.96
N LYS A 241 13.68 -15.71 -2.71
CA LYS A 241 12.77 -16.53 -3.54
C LYS A 241 12.71 -16.03 -4.97
N GLN A 242 13.27 -16.78 -5.92
CA GLN A 242 13.19 -16.44 -7.34
C GLN A 242 11.90 -16.92 -8.02
N ILE A 243 11.24 -17.96 -7.49
CA ILE A 243 10.06 -18.58 -8.10
C ILE A 243 9.02 -18.90 -7.01
N CYS A 244 7.75 -18.56 -7.27
CA CYS A 244 6.60 -19.02 -6.49
C CYS A 244 6.01 -20.29 -7.15
N SER A 245 5.79 -21.36 -6.37
CA SER A 245 5.28 -22.65 -6.89
C SER A 245 3.78 -22.65 -7.24
N CYS A 246 3.09 -21.53 -7.03
CA CYS A 246 1.72 -21.31 -7.43
C CYS A 246 1.73 -20.57 -8.77
N ASP A 247 1.53 -21.31 -9.87
CA ASP A 247 1.24 -20.90 -11.26
C ASP A 247 2.02 -19.73 -11.90
N GLY A 248 3.07 -19.19 -11.29
CA GLY A 248 3.83 -18.05 -11.83
C GLY A 248 3.03 -16.74 -11.93
N LEU A 249 1.71 -16.79 -11.73
CA LEU A 249 0.83 -15.67 -11.51
C LEU A 249 0.84 -15.39 -10.00
N THR A 250 1.60 -14.38 -9.60
CA THR A 250 1.36 -13.70 -8.33
C THR A 250 -0.13 -13.37 -8.26
N ILE A 251 -0.81 -13.82 -7.20
CA ILE A 251 -2.27 -13.85 -7.06
C ILE A 251 -2.94 -12.45 -7.22
N TRP A 252 -2.16 -11.38 -7.31
CA TRP A 252 -2.61 -10.04 -7.68
C TRP A 252 -1.57 -9.37 -8.61
N GLU A 253 -1.53 -9.80 -9.87
CA GLU A 253 -0.94 -9.03 -10.96
C GLU A 253 -1.91 -7.89 -11.31
N GLU A 254 -1.53 -6.64 -11.04
CA GLU A 254 -2.36 -5.43 -11.13
C GLU A 254 -2.78 -5.04 -12.57
N ARG A 255 -2.68 -5.95 -13.55
CA ARG A 255 -2.92 -5.65 -14.98
C ARG A 255 -3.67 -6.72 -15.76
N GLY A 256 -3.99 -7.85 -15.14
CA GLY A 256 -4.69 -8.95 -15.81
C GLY A 256 -6.13 -9.07 -15.36
N ARG A 257 -7.10 -8.87 -16.26
CA ARG A 257 -8.39 -9.58 -16.12
C ARG A 257 -8.05 -11.06 -15.89
N PRO A 258 -8.67 -11.73 -14.90
CA PRO A 258 -8.35 -13.13 -14.66
C PRO A 258 -8.64 -13.91 -15.95
N ILE A 259 -7.61 -14.56 -16.52
CA ILE A 259 -7.76 -15.66 -17.48
C ILE A 259 -8.17 -16.93 -16.70
N ALA A 260 -8.79 -16.79 -15.52
CA ALA A 260 -9.60 -17.84 -14.96
C ALA A 260 -10.89 -17.85 -15.78
N GLY A 261 -11.01 -18.83 -16.67
CA GLY A 261 -12.20 -19.06 -17.50
C GLY A 261 -13.51 -19.06 -16.68
N LYS A 262 -14.64 -19.03 -17.38
CA LYS A 262 -16.03 -18.85 -16.87
C LYS A 262 -16.52 -19.83 -15.77
N GLY A 263 -15.67 -20.63 -15.13
CA GLY A 263 -16.06 -21.80 -14.34
C GLY A 263 -15.97 -21.72 -12.81
N ARG A 264 -15.68 -20.58 -12.17
CA ARG A 264 -15.58 -20.52 -10.68
C ARG A 264 -16.71 -19.80 -9.94
N LYS A 265 -17.82 -19.46 -10.62
CA LYS A 265 -19.08 -19.22 -9.92
C LYS A 265 -19.82 -20.54 -9.77
N GLU A 266 -19.42 -21.36 -8.81
CA GLU A 266 -20.35 -22.34 -8.26
C GLU A 266 -21.19 -21.64 -7.19
N SER A 267 -22.51 -21.68 -7.42
CA SER A 267 -23.54 -21.29 -6.45
C SER A 267 -23.38 -22.11 -5.17
N ALA A 268 -23.46 -21.43 -4.02
CA ALA A 268 -23.52 -22.06 -2.71
C ALA A 268 -24.48 -23.26 -2.70
N GLN A 269 -23.96 -24.46 -2.44
CA GLN A 269 -24.79 -25.59 -2.04
C GLN A 269 -25.22 -25.40 -0.58
N PRO A 270 -26.49 -25.67 -0.23
CA PRO A 270 -26.94 -25.60 1.15
C PRO A 270 -26.29 -26.72 1.99
N PRO A 271 -26.08 -26.50 3.30
CA PRO A 271 -25.40 -27.47 4.16
C PRO A 271 -26.22 -28.76 4.25
N ALA A 272 -25.56 -29.90 3.99
CA ALA A 272 -26.13 -31.20 4.22
C ALA A 272 -26.32 -31.44 5.73
N HIS A 273 -27.55 -31.76 6.11
CA HIS A 273 -27.90 -32.25 7.44
C HIS A 273 -27.14 -33.54 7.77
N LEU A 274 -26.43 -33.55 8.89
CA LEU A 274 -26.26 -34.68 9.82
C LEU A 274 -26.06 -34.12 11.24
#